data_AF-A0A1W1CSK1-F1
#
_entry.id   AF-A0A1W1CSK1-F1
#
_cell.length_a   1.000
_cell.length_b   1.000
_cell.length_c   1.000
_cell.angle_alpha   90.00
_cell.angle_beta   90.00
_cell.angle_gamma   90.00
#
_symmetry.space_group_name_H-M   'P 1'
#
loop_
_entity.id
_entity.type
_entity.pdbx_description
1 polymer ?
#
loop_
_entity_poly.entity_id
_entity_poly.type
_entity_poly.pdbx_seq_one_letter_code
_entity_poly.pdbx_strand_id
1 'polypeptide(L)'
;MFHPKSYNPAMRMVLTKQIYFTTVQIIPLFFLMATIFGSIIIGIIISLATDYNLQDRIGSIIITFVLDEFAPFFTAILIALRSGAAVNTEIAVMHVNKELNTLQMYEIDLIDYLAIPRIISGIVSVTSLSIIFTIIMLTSGYLVLLFTINMDLHTYEYILINALEVKDLIILLSKGVAFGLVIMLIPIYSGLKTDDAYTAIPISVLNGMVKLFIAIFFIEVVSLILQSI
;
A
#
# COMPACT_ATOMS: atom_id res chain seq x y z
N MET A 1 -22.89 0.67 -13.04
CA MET A 1 -21.49 0.69 -12.55
C MET A 1 -21.34 1.27 -11.15
N PHE A 2 -22.28 2.07 -10.62
CA PHE A 2 -22.53 2.18 -9.16
C PHE A 2 -24.01 2.55 -9.01
N HIS A 3 -24.87 1.60 -8.65
CA HIS A 3 -26.27 1.92 -8.34
C HIS A 3 -26.35 2.35 -6.87
N PRO A 4 -27.08 3.43 -6.51
CA PRO A 4 -27.21 3.87 -5.11
C PRO A 4 -27.86 2.83 -4.18
N LYS A 5 -28.49 1.78 -4.72
CA LYS A 5 -28.97 0.60 -3.98
C LYS A 5 -27.86 -0.37 -3.54
N SER A 6 -26.65 -0.22 -4.06
CA SER A 6 -25.49 -1.06 -3.77
C SER A 6 -24.90 -0.77 -2.38
N TYR A 7 -25.12 0.43 -1.83
CA TYR A 7 -24.67 0.83 -0.50
C TYR A 7 -25.62 0.37 0.62
N ASN A 8 -25.68 -0.95 0.82
CA ASN A 8 -26.48 -1.61 1.85
C ASN A 8 -25.72 -1.65 3.21
N PRO A 9 -26.39 -1.61 4.38
CA PRO A 9 -25.75 -1.83 5.69
C PRO A 9 -24.82 -3.06 5.74
N ALA A 10 -25.13 -4.14 5.02
CA ALA A 10 -24.24 -5.31 4.92
C ALA A 10 -22.88 -4.96 4.30
N MET A 11 -22.89 -4.20 3.19
CA MET A 11 -21.66 -3.73 2.52
C MET A 11 -20.83 -2.82 3.44
N ARG A 12 -21.49 -1.92 4.19
CA ARG A 12 -20.81 -1.04 5.16
C ARG A 12 -20.08 -1.85 6.23
N MET A 13 -20.71 -2.89 6.74
CA MET A 13 -20.10 -3.77 7.75
C MET A 13 -18.88 -4.51 7.18
N VAL A 14 -18.95 -4.99 5.95
CA VAL A 14 -17.79 -5.63 5.28
C VAL A 14 -16.67 -4.61 5.11
N LEU A 15 -16.98 -3.41 4.60
CA LEU A 15 -16.02 -2.35 4.37
C LEU A 15 -15.27 -1.97 5.66
N THR A 16 -15.98 -1.74 6.77
CA THR A 16 -15.34 -1.34 8.04
C THR A 16 -14.47 -2.44 8.61
N LYS A 17 -14.91 -3.71 8.54
CA LYS A 17 -14.11 -4.86 8.95
C LYS A 17 -12.84 -5.00 8.12
N GLN A 18 -12.93 -4.83 6.80
CA GLN A 18 -11.78 -4.90 5.91
C GLN A 18 -10.80 -3.76 6.15
N ILE A 19 -11.28 -2.51 6.33
CA ILE A 19 -10.41 -1.38 6.70
C ILE A 19 -9.72 -1.64 8.03
N TYR A 20 -10.44 -2.14 9.05
CA TYR A 20 -9.84 -2.45 10.35
C TYR A 20 -8.75 -3.54 10.23
N PHE A 21 -9.04 -4.62 9.50
CA PHE A 21 -8.12 -5.73 9.30
C PHE A 21 -6.87 -5.33 8.48
N THR A 22 -7.06 -4.59 7.39
CA THR A 22 -6.00 -4.21 6.46
C THR A 22 -5.19 -3.01 6.95
N THR A 23 -5.84 -1.99 7.54
CA THR A 23 -5.18 -0.76 8.00
C THR A 23 -4.70 -0.88 9.45
N VAL A 24 -5.61 -1.11 10.40
CA VAL A 24 -5.32 -0.87 11.82
C VAL A 24 -4.41 -1.95 12.39
N GLN A 25 -4.68 -3.20 12.08
CA GLN A 25 -3.93 -4.31 12.68
C GLN A 25 -2.48 -4.42 12.17
N ILE A 26 -2.10 -3.76 11.07
CA ILE A 26 -0.73 -3.78 10.52
C ILE A 26 0.14 -2.61 11.01
N ILE A 27 -0.46 -1.61 11.67
CA ILE A 27 0.23 -0.41 12.17
C ILE A 27 1.50 -0.73 12.99
N PRO A 28 1.51 -1.69 13.94
CA PRO A 28 2.72 -1.95 14.73
C PRO A 28 3.90 -2.41 13.87
N LEU A 29 3.64 -3.23 12.85
CA LEU A 29 4.65 -3.65 11.89
C LEU A 29 5.14 -2.47 11.04
N PHE A 30 4.23 -1.62 10.58
CA PHE A 30 4.57 -0.43 9.81
C PHE A 30 5.44 0.54 10.61
N PHE A 31 5.09 0.78 11.87
CA PHE A 31 5.87 1.65 12.75
C PHE A 31 7.30 1.16 12.91
N LEU A 32 7.47 -0.15 13.15
CA LEU A 32 8.79 -0.77 13.28
C LEU A 32 9.59 -0.63 11.97
N MET A 33 9.01 -1.02 10.83
CA MET A 33 9.71 -0.98 9.55
C MET A 33 10.06 0.44 9.12
N ALA A 34 9.11 1.39 9.23
CA ALA A 34 9.34 2.80 8.88
C ALA A 34 10.43 3.42 9.75
N THR A 35 10.49 3.07 11.04
CA THR A 35 11.56 3.54 11.95
C THR A 35 12.93 3.00 11.53
N ILE A 36 13.02 1.71 11.22
CA ILE A 36 14.28 1.08 10.75
C ILE A 36 14.73 1.71 9.43
N PHE A 37 13.83 1.84 8.46
CA PHE A 37 14.20 2.43 7.18
C PHE A 37 14.53 3.91 7.29
N GLY A 38 13.78 4.70 8.05
CA GLY A 38 14.07 6.12 8.19
C GLY A 38 15.40 6.38 8.88
N SER A 39 15.70 5.64 9.96
CA SER A 39 16.98 5.75 10.67
C SER A 39 18.21 5.43 9.81
N ILE A 40 18.10 4.47 8.87
CA ILE A 40 19.22 4.05 8.03
C ILE A 40 19.26 4.85 6.72
N ILE A 41 18.16 4.87 5.97
CA ILE A 41 18.13 5.39 4.60
C ILE A 41 18.35 6.91 4.57
N ILE A 42 17.75 7.67 5.49
CA ILE A 42 17.89 9.14 5.48
C ILE A 42 19.34 9.54 5.76
N GLY A 43 20.02 8.85 6.69
CA GLY A 43 21.44 9.03 6.93
C GLY A 43 22.29 8.75 5.69
N ILE A 44 22.01 7.66 4.97
CA ILE A 44 22.70 7.33 3.72
C ILE A 44 22.47 8.41 2.65
N ILE A 45 21.24 8.88 2.47
CA ILE A 45 20.92 9.93 1.48
C ILE A 45 21.72 11.20 1.77
N ILE A 46 21.77 11.64 3.02
CA ILE A 46 22.50 12.87 3.39
C ILE A 46 24.00 12.70 3.25
N SER A 47 24.56 11.55 3.66
CA SER A 47 25.98 11.25 3.46
C SER A 47 26.35 11.31 1.98
N LEU A 48 25.61 10.60 1.13
CA LEU A 48 25.85 10.58 -0.32
C LEU A 48 25.70 11.97 -0.93
N ALA A 49 24.64 12.71 -0.57
CA ALA A 49 24.45 14.06 -1.09
C ALA A 49 25.58 15.00 -0.69
N THR A 50 26.15 14.83 0.52
CA THR A 50 27.31 15.61 0.97
C THR A 50 28.57 15.23 0.19
N ASP A 51 28.82 13.93 0.02
CA ASP A 51 30.00 13.41 -0.70
C ASP A 51 30.03 13.86 -2.17
N TYR A 52 28.86 13.98 -2.80
CA TYR A 52 28.72 14.43 -4.19
C TYR A 52 28.48 15.94 -4.34
N ASN A 53 28.61 16.75 -3.27
CA ASN A 53 28.37 18.20 -3.28
C ASN A 53 26.95 18.60 -3.75
N LEU A 54 25.94 17.81 -3.41
CA LEU A 54 24.51 18.01 -3.73
C LEU A 54 23.71 18.55 -2.53
N GLN A 55 24.35 19.34 -1.66
CA GLN A 55 23.76 19.82 -0.41
C GLN A 55 22.45 20.60 -0.64
N ASP A 56 22.41 21.43 -1.68
CA ASP A 56 21.23 22.23 -2.06
C ASP A 56 20.03 21.38 -2.51
N ARG A 57 20.25 20.11 -2.87
CA ARG A 57 19.22 19.19 -3.38
C ARG A 57 18.80 18.11 -2.37
N ILE A 58 19.34 18.12 -1.16
CA ILE A 58 19.05 17.09 -0.14
C ILE A 58 17.55 16.93 0.10
N GLY A 59 16.83 18.04 0.31
CA GLY A 59 15.39 18.00 0.57
C GLY A 59 14.61 17.35 -0.57
N SER A 60 14.90 17.74 -1.82
CA SER A 60 14.25 17.18 -3.00
C SER A 60 14.56 15.69 -3.16
N ILE A 61 15.80 15.26 -2.91
CA ILE A 61 16.16 13.84 -2.96
C ILE A 61 15.40 13.03 -1.90
N ILE A 62 15.30 13.56 -0.66
CA ILE A 62 14.57 12.88 0.42
C ILE A 62 13.08 12.80 0.09
N ILE A 63 12.44 13.90 -0.33
CA ILE A 63 11.01 13.91 -0.63
C ILE A 63 10.71 12.97 -1.80
N THR A 64 11.39 13.13 -2.94
CA THR A 64 11.16 12.27 -4.10
C THR A 64 11.42 10.80 -3.79
N PHE A 65 12.49 10.47 -3.07
CA PHE A 65 12.74 9.07 -2.72
C PHE A 65 11.72 8.52 -1.72
N VAL A 66 11.46 9.23 -0.62
CA VAL A 66 10.65 8.71 0.49
C VAL A 66 9.17 8.77 0.18
N LEU A 67 8.68 9.92 -0.28
CA LEU A 67 7.26 10.19 -0.48
C LEU A 67 6.77 9.59 -1.79
N ASP A 68 7.48 9.82 -2.91
CA ASP A 68 6.98 9.41 -4.23
C ASP A 68 7.20 7.92 -4.49
N GLU A 69 8.32 7.36 -4.03
CA GLU A 69 8.74 6.01 -4.38
C GLU A 69 8.63 5.04 -3.20
N PHE A 70 9.47 5.21 -2.18
CA PHE A 70 9.72 4.20 -1.18
C PHE A 70 8.49 3.90 -0.30
N ALA A 71 7.83 4.92 0.24
CA ALA A 71 6.70 4.73 1.13
C ALA A 71 5.49 4.04 0.45
N PRO A 72 4.97 4.50 -0.70
CA PRO A 72 3.87 3.83 -1.38
C PRO A 72 4.23 2.42 -1.86
N PHE A 73 5.42 2.21 -2.42
CA PHE A 73 5.87 0.88 -2.86
C PHE A 73 6.01 -0.11 -1.70
N PHE A 74 6.67 0.30 -0.61
CA PHE A 74 6.89 -0.58 0.54
C PHE A 74 5.58 -0.89 1.26
N THR A 75 4.69 0.10 1.38
CA THR A 75 3.33 -0.10 1.89
C THR A 75 2.57 -1.13 1.07
N ALA A 76 2.61 -1.02 -0.26
CA ALA A 76 1.95 -1.95 -1.17
C ALA A 76 2.43 -3.39 -0.98
N ILE A 77 3.75 -3.60 -0.85
CA ILE A 77 4.33 -4.93 -0.60
C ILE A 77 3.86 -5.52 0.73
N LEU A 78 3.91 -4.75 1.82
CA LEU A 78 3.51 -5.25 3.14
C LEU A 78 2.02 -5.65 3.18
N ILE A 79 1.16 -4.84 2.56
CA ILE A 79 -0.27 -5.13 2.49
C ILE A 79 -0.52 -6.33 1.56
N ALA A 80 0.18 -6.45 0.44
CA ALA A 80 0.08 -7.60 -0.45
C ALA A 80 0.43 -8.92 0.28
N LEU A 81 1.53 -8.93 1.03
CA LEU A 81 2.00 -10.08 1.80
C LEU A 81 0.99 -10.54 2.86
N ARG A 82 0.41 -9.60 3.61
CA ARG A 82 -0.50 -9.93 4.71
C ARG A 82 -1.95 -10.03 4.26
N SER A 83 -2.51 -8.92 3.77
CA SER A 83 -3.92 -8.79 3.48
C SER A 83 -4.27 -9.34 2.10
N GLY A 84 -3.40 -9.18 1.09
CA GLY A 84 -3.60 -9.76 -0.23
C GLY A 84 -3.72 -11.30 -0.16
N ALA A 85 -2.77 -11.95 0.52
CA ALA A 85 -2.80 -13.40 0.72
C ALA A 85 -4.03 -13.87 1.54
N ALA A 86 -4.38 -13.15 2.61
CA ALA A 86 -5.55 -13.44 3.42
C ALA A 86 -6.86 -13.32 2.61
N VAL A 87 -7.02 -12.24 1.84
CA VAL A 87 -8.18 -12.03 0.98
C VAL A 87 -8.27 -13.12 -0.09
N ASN A 88 -7.15 -13.48 -0.75
CA ASN A 88 -7.15 -14.57 -1.72
C ASN A 88 -7.64 -15.88 -1.07
N THR A 89 -7.07 -16.21 0.09
CA THR A 89 -7.44 -17.42 0.86
C THR A 89 -8.92 -17.41 1.22
N GLU A 90 -9.45 -16.29 1.72
CA GLU A 90 -10.86 -16.16 2.10
C GLU A 90 -11.78 -16.41 0.90
N ILE A 91 -11.48 -15.80 -0.26
CA ILE A 91 -12.28 -16.00 -1.48
C ILE A 91 -12.16 -17.44 -1.98
N ALA A 92 -10.96 -18.03 -1.96
CA ALA A 92 -10.74 -19.42 -2.37
C ALA A 92 -11.51 -20.42 -1.48
N VAL A 93 -11.54 -20.18 -0.16
CA VAL A 93 -12.33 -20.98 0.79
C VAL A 93 -13.82 -20.85 0.48
N MET A 94 -14.33 -19.63 0.31
CA MET A 94 -15.73 -19.40 -0.07
C MET A 94 -16.10 -20.10 -1.39
N HIS A 95 -15.16 -20.15 -2.34
CA HIS A 95 -15.35 -20.84 -3.62
C HIS A 95 -15.47 -22.35 -3.43
N VAL A 96 -14.49 -22.98 -2.77
CA VAL A 96 -14.48 -24.44 -2.54
C VAL A 96 -15.67 -24.89 -1.69
N ASN A 97 -16.11 -24.07 -0.72
CA ASN A 97 -17.29 -24.32 0.11
C ASN A 97 -18.63 -24.05 -0.60
N LYS A 98 -18.61 -23.60 -1.87
CA LYS A 98 -19.79 -23.20 -2.65
C LYS A 98 -20.61 -22.06 -2.04
N GLU A 99 -20.06 -21.30 -1.10
CA GLU A 99 -20.71 -20.12 -0.49
C GLU A 99 -20.99 -19.04 -1.54
N LEU A 100 -20.11 -18.88 -2.53
CA LEU A 100 -20.32 -17.95 -3.65
C LEU A 100 -21.56 -18.31 -4.48
N ASN A 101 -21.77 -19.61 -4.73
CA ASN A 101 -22.95 -20.09 -5.45
C ASN A 101 -24.21 -19.87 -4.61
N THR A 102 -24.13 -20.09 -3.30
CA THR A 102 -25.23 -19.80 -2.38
C THR A 102 -25.65 -18.34 -2.43
N LEU A 103 -24.69 -17.40 -2.44
CA LEU A 103 -25.00 -15.97 -2.57
C LEU A 103 -25.73 -15.66 -3.87
N GLN A 104 -25.30 -16.23 -4.99
CA GLN A 104 -25.97 -16.07 -6.29
C GLN A 104 -27.39 -16.65 -6.29
N MET A 105 -27.62 -17.78 -5.62
CA MET A 105 -28.97 -18.37 -5.48
C MET A 105 -29.92 -17.48 -4.68
N TYR A 106 -29.40 -16.65 -3.77
CA TYR A 106 -30.17 -15.62 -3.07
C TYR A 106 -30.25 -14.29 -3.84
N GLU A 107 -29.89 -14.27 -5.12
CA GLU A 107 -29.88 -13.07 -5.98
C GLU A 107 -28.98 -11.94 -5.44
N ILE A 108 -27.96 -12.29 -4.65
CA ILE A 108 -26.98 -11.33 -4.13
C ILE A 108 -25.84 -11.19 -5.15
N ASP A 109 -25.63 -9.97 -5.63
CA ASP A 109 -24.52 -9.64 -6.51
C ASP A 109 -23.17 -9.73 -5.76
N LEU A 110 -22.32 -10.66 -6.19
CA LEU A 110 -20.99 -10.89 -5.65
C LEU A 110 -20.08 -9.66 -5.79
N ILE A 111 -20.21 -8.89 -6.87
CA ILE A 111 -19.36 -7.72 -7.11
C ILE A 111 -19.65 -6.67 -6.05
N ASP A 112 -20.92 -6.35 -5.86
CA ASP A 112 -21.39 -5.33 -4.93
C ASP A 112 -21.14 -5.73 -3.46
N TYR A 113 -21.41 -7.00 -3.13
CA TYR A 113 -21.28 -7.49 -1.75
C TYR A 113 -19.83 -7.80 -1.34
N LEU A 114 -19.01 -8.34 -2.25
CA LEU A 114 -17.70 -8.91 -1.93
C LEU A 114 -16.56 -8.08 -2.51
N ALA A 115 -16.61 -7.75 -3.80
CA ALA A 115 -15.47 -7.15 -4.49
C ALA A 115 -15.33 -5.65 -4.18
N ILE A 116 -16.38 -4.86 -4.36
CA ILE A 116 -16.35 -3.40 -4.16
C ILE A 116 -15.89 -3.00 -2.75
N PRO A 117 -16.45 -3.53 -1.64
CA PRO A 117 -16.01 -3.10 -0.31
C PRO A 117 -14.54 -3.45 -0.05
N ARG A 118 -14.06 -4.60 -0.55
CA ARG A 118 -12.65 -4.98 -0.44
C ARG A 118 -11.75 -4.05 -1.25
N ILE A 119 -12.11 -3.75 -2.50
CA ILE A 119 -11.35 -2.84 -3.36
C ILE A 119 -11.24 -1.43 -2.73
N ILE A 120 -12.36 -0.88 -2.27
CA ILE A 120 -12.36 0.43 -1.60
C ILE A 120 -11.50 0.37 -0.32
N SER A 121 -11.60 -0.71 0.46
CA SER A 121 -10.76 -0.89 1.65
C SER A 121 -9.27 -0.91 1.29
N GLY A 122 -8.89 -1.54 0.18
CA GLY A 122 -7.50 -1.59 -0.30
C GLY A 122 -6.96 -0.22 -0.66
N ILE A 123 -7.73 0.56 -1.44
CA ILE A 123 -7.36 1.93 -1.82
C ILE A 123 -7.17 2.82 -0.59
N VAL A 124 -8.14 2.81 0.32
CA VAL A 124 -8.07 3.62 1.56
C VAL A 124 -6.91 3.17 2.43
N SER A 125 -6.70 1.85 2.59
CA SER A 125 -5.65 1.30 3.44
C SER A 125 -4.26 1.63 2.91
N VAL A 126 -4.00 1.40 1.62
CA VAL A 126 -2.69 1.69 1.02
C VAL A 126 -2.40 3.19 1.14
N THR A 127 -3.32 4.04 0.68
CA THR A 127 -3.10 5.49 0.67
C THR A 127 -2.84 6.05 2.07
N SER A 128 -3.66 5.66 3.06
CA SER A 128 -3.50 6.14 4.44
C SER A 128 -2.23 5.60 5.10
N LEU A 129 -1.91 4.32 4.90
CA LEU A 129 -0.70 3.73 5.46
C LEU A 129 0.57 4.27 4.81
N SER A 130 0.56 4.63 3.53
CA SER A 130 1.71 5.26 2.88
C SER A 130 2.01 6.63 3.47
N ILE A 131 0.98 7.44 3.72
CA ILE A 131 1.14 8.74 4.41
C ILE A 131 1.74 8.53 5.81
N ILE A 132 1.20 7.59 6.58
CA ILE A 132 1.70 7.27 7.93
C ILE A 132 3.15 6.79 7.86
N PHE A 133 3.48 5.93 6.90
CA PHE A 133 4.83 5.40 6.69
C PHE A 133 5.81 6.54 6.39
N THR A 134 5.47 7.46 5.49
CA THR A 134 6.29 8.64 5.18
C THR A 134 6.57 9.48 6.42
N ILE A 135 5.54 9.78 7.23
CA ILE A 135 5.70 10.60 8.45
C ILE A 135 6.65 9.91 9.45
N ILE A 136 6.46 8.62 9.71
CA ILE A 136 7.31 7.86 10.65
C ILE A 136 8.73 7.73 10.12
N MET A 137 8.89 7.53 8.81
CA MET A 137 10.20 7.41 8.18
C MET A 137 10.98 8.72 8.26
N LEU A 138 10.36 9.86 7.93
CA LEU A 138 11.02 11.17 8.02
C LEU A 138 11.37 11.55 9.47
N THR A 139 10.44 11.34 10.41
CA THR A 139 10.68 11.62 11.83
C THR A 139 11.78 10.74 12.43
N SER A 140 11.83 9.46 12.09
CA SER A 140 12.88 8.57 12.58
C SER A 140 14.26 8.87 11.98
N GLY A 141 14.35 9.31 10.72
CA GLY A 141 15.61 9.77 10.15
C GLY A 141 16.10 11.07 10.78
N TYR A 142 15.20 12.02 11.06
CA TYR A 142 15.56 13.23 11.81
C TYR A 142 16.20 12.91 13.16
N LEU A 143 15.63 11.96 13.92
CA LEU A 143 16.19 11.56 15.20
C LEU A 143 17.64 11.08 15.08
N VAL A 144 17.99 10.34 14.02
CA VAL A 144 19.38 9.91 13.79
C VAL A 144 20.29 11.09 13.45
N LEU A 145 19.82 12.03 12.63
CA LEU A 145 20.60 13.21 12.24
C LEU A 145 20.87 14.14 13.43
N LEU A 146 19.90 14.24 14.34
CA LEU A 146 20.05 14.97 15.59
C LEU A 146 21.24 14.44 16.41
N PHE A 147 21.43 13.12 16.48
CA PHE A 147 22.53 12.51 17.25
C PHE A 147 23.86 12.43 16.50
N THR A 148 23.85 12.41 15.18
CA THR A 148 25.07 12.21 14.37
C THR A 148 25.71 13.51 13.91
N ILE A 149 24.90 14.46 13.45
CA ILE A 149 25.37 15.72 12.83
C ILE A 149 24.89 16.97 13.59
N ASN A 150 24.17 16.81 14.70
CA ASN A 150 23.57 17.90 15.50
C ASN A 150 22.76 18.88 14.64
N MET A 151 22.02 18.34 13.66
CA MET A 151 21.17 19.16 12.81
C MET A 151 19.96 19.67 13.58
N ASP A 152 19.72 20.98 13.52
CA ASP A 152 18.58 21.60 14.17
C ASP A 152 17.24 21.25 13.48
N LEU A 153 16.17 21.11 14.28
CA LEU A 153 14.84 20.73 13.80
C LEU A 153 14.34 21.74 12.76
N HIS A 154 14.49 23.04 13.02
CA HIS A 154 13.99 24.06 12.11
C HIS A 154 14.68 24.01 10.75
N THR A 155 15.97 23.68 10.73
CA THR A 155 16.72 23.55 9.48
C THR A 155 16.23 22.33 8.69
N TYR A 156 16.01 21.20 9.37
CA TYR A 156 15.52 19.97 8.74
C TYR A 156 14.11 20.16 8.16
N GLU A 157 13.19 20.72 8.95
CA GLU A 157 11.82 21.03 8.51
C GLU A 157 11.82 22.00 7.33
N TYR A 158 12.63 23.06 7.38
CA TYR A 158 12.74 24.03 6.29
C TYR A 158 13.21 23.37 4.98
N ILE A 159 14.20 22.47 5.05
CA ILE A 159 14.70 21.74 3.87
C ILE A 159 13.62 20.84 3.28
N LEU A 160 12.84 20.14 4.12
CA LEU A 160 11.79 19.24 3.64
C LEU A 160 10.57 20.00 3.10
N ILE A 161 10.09 21.02 3.81
CA ILE A 161 8.88 21.77 3.43
C ILE A 161 9.11 22.53 2.14
N ASN A 162 10.29 23.13 1.94
CA ASN A 162 10.60 23.83 0.69
C ASN A 162 10.82 22.88 -0.49
N ALA A 163 11.15 21.61 -0.22
CA ALA A 163 11.30 20.60 -1.26
C ALA A 163 9.97 19.93 -1.63
N LEU A 164 8.94 20.05 -0.77
CA LEU A 164 7.65 19.41 -0.98
C LEU A 164 6.81 20.19 -2.00
N GLU A 165 6.45 19.53 -3.09
CA GLU A 165 5.56 20.07 -4.12
C GLU A 165 4.19 19.42 -4.09
N VAL A 166 3.18 20.11 -4.62
CA VAL A 166 1.81 19.56 -4.77
C VAL A 166 1.82 18.32 -5.67
N LYS A 167 2.74 18.29 -6.64
CA LYS A 167 3.03 17.14 -7.51
C LYS A 167 3.27 15.86 -6.70
N ASP A 168 4.10 15.93 -5.66
CA ASP A 168 4.54 14.77 -4.89
C ASP A 168 3.34 14.14 -4.15
N LEU A 169 2.45 14.99 -3.63
CA LEU A 169 1.18 14.54 -3.03
C LEU A 169 0.26 13.86 -4.05
N ILE A 170 0.18 14.40 -5.28
CA ILE A 170 -0.62 13.79 -6.35
C ILE A 170 -0.06 12.42 -6.72
N ILE A 171 1.27 12.29 -6.81
CA ILE A 171 1.96 11.03 -7.09
C ILE A 171 1.62 10.01 -6.01
N LEU A 172 1.81 10.35 -4.73
CA LEU A 172 1.48 9.49 -3.59
C LEU A 172 0.02 8.99 -3.64
N LEU A 173 -0.94 9.89 -3.85
CA LEU A 173 -2.35 9.54 -3.91
C LEU A 173 -2.66 8.65 -5.13
N SER A 174 -2.09 8.97 -6.29
CA SER A 174 -2.32 8.21 -7.53
C SER A 174 -1.75 6.78 -7.43
N LYS A 175 -0.54 6.62 -6.90
CA LYS A 175 0.06 5.32 -6.58
C LYS A 175 -0.74 4.57 -5.52
N GLY A 176 -1.21 5.26 -4.48
CA GLY A 176 -2.06 4.67 -3.45
C GLY A 176 -3.34 4.05 -4.01
N VAL A 177 -3.98 4.73 -4.96
CA VAL A 177 -5.15 4.20 -5.70
C VAL A 177 -4.74 3.01 -6.57
N ALA A 178 -3.70 3.15 -7.39
CA ALA A 178 -3.27 2.09 -8.31
C ALA A 178 -2.88 0.79 -7.58
N PHE A 179 -2.06 0.90 -6.52
CA PHE A 179 -1.67 -0.22 -5.69
C PHE A 179 -2.85 -0.82 -4.92
N GLY A 180 -3.67 0.00 -4.29
CA GLY A 180 -4.85 -0.47 -3.55
C GLY A 180 -5.84 -1.22 -4.43
N LEU A 181 -6.00 -0.80 -5.69
CA LEU A 181 -6.78 -1.52 -6.69
C LEU A 181 -6.21 -2.92 -6.94
N VAL A 182 -4.94 -3.05 -7.34
CA VAL A 182 -4.38 -4.36 -7.72
C VAL A 182 -4.23 -5.31 -6.53
N ILE A 183 -3.91 -4.79 -5.35
CA ILE A 183 -3.79 -5.56 -4.09
C ILE A 183 -5.10 -6.24 -3.71
N MET A 184 -6.25 -5.72 -4.15
CA MET A 184 -7.54 -6.35 -3.90
C MET A 184 -8.05 -7.12 -5.12
N LEU A 185 -7.96 -6.54 -6.32
CA LEU A 185 -8.46 -7.16 -7.55
C LEU A 185 -7.78 -8.49 -7.87
N ILE A 186 -6.45 -8.55 -7.81
CA ILE A 186 -5.71 -9.76 -8.22
C ILE A 186 -5.98 -10.92 -7.25
N PRO A 187 -5.91 -10.74 -5.92
CA PRO A 187 -6.30 -11.76 -4.95
C PRO A 187 -7.74 -12.25 -5.10
N ILE A 188 -8.70 -11.33 -5.27
CA ILE A 188 -10.10 -11.70 -5.45
C ILE A 188 -10.26 -12.53 -6.72
N TYR A 189 -9.68 -12.08 -7.83
CA TYR A 189 -9.75 -12.80 -9.11
C TYR A 189 -9.11 -14.19 -9.04
N SER A 190 -7.96 -14.32 -8.38
CA SER A 190 -7.29 -15.60 -8.19
C SER A 190 -8.14 -16.53 -7.33
N GLY A 191 -8.66 -16.04 -6.21
CA GLY A 191 -9.51 -16.82 -5.32
C GLY A 191 -10.79 -17.33 -6.01
N LEU A 192 -11.43 -16.49 -6.84
CA LEU A 192 -12.62 -16.86 -7.62
C LEU A 192 -12.35 -17.94 -8.68
N LYS A 193 -11.09 -18.11 -9.10
CA LYS A 193 -10.65 -19.09 -10.11
C LYS A 193 -10.00 -20.33 -9.50
N THR A 194 -10.15 -20.54 -8.19
CA THR A 194 -9.60 -21.71 -7.52
C THR A 194 -10.35 -22.98 -7.96
N ASP A 195 -9.65 -24.08 -8.19
CA ASP A 195 -10.29 -25.36 -8.51
C ASP A 195 -11.11 -25.88 -7.30
N ASP A 196 -12.08 -26.77 -7.57
CA ASP A 196 -12.98 -27.38 -6.59
C ASP A 196 -12.31 -28.43 -5.68
N ALA A 197 -11.14 -28.11 -5.13
CA ALA A 197 -10.39 -28.95 -4.22
C ALA A 197 -9.71 -28.13 -3.13
N TYR A 198 -9.77 -28.58 -1.88
CA TYR A 198 -9.09 -27.92 -0.75
C TYR A 198 -7.57 -27.81 -0.96
N THR A 199 -6.98 -28.78 -1.66
CA THR A 199 -5.54 -28.78 -2.02
C THR A 199 -5.19 -27.70 -3.05
N ALA A 200 -6.17 -27.13 -3.77
CA ALA A 200 -5.96 -26.06 -4.72
C ALA A 200 -5.87 -24.66 -4.07
N ILE A 201 -6.34 -24.51 -2.83
CA ILE A 201 -6.37 -23.21 -2.13
C ILE A 201 -4.95 -22.61 -2.01
N PRO A 202 -3.93 -23.33 -1.48
CA PRO A 202 -2.59 -22.76 -1.39
C PRO A 202 -1.98 -22.47 -2.77
N ILE A 203 -2.29 -23.28 -3.78
CA ILE A 203 -1.82 -23.11 -5.16
C ILE A 203 -2.38 -21.81 -5.76
N SER A 204 -3.67 -21.54 -5.54
CA SER A 204 -4.32 -20.29 -5.95
C SER A 204 -3.72 -19.09 -5.22
N VAL A 205 -3.44 -19.20 -3.92
CA VAL A 205 -2.81 -18.13 -3.15
C VAL A 205 -1.43 -17.80 -3.72
N LEU A 206 -0.57 -18.79 -3.89
CA LEU A 206 0.78 -18.60 -4.42
C LEU A 206 0.77 -17.99 -5.83
N ASN A 207 -0.03 -18.55 -6.75
CA ASN A 207 -0.15 -18.03 -8.11
C ASN A 207 -0.71 -16.61 -8.15
N GLY A 208 -1.69 -16.30 -7.29
CA GLY A 208 -2.25 -14.96 -7.16
C GLY A 208 -1.24 -13.96 -6.62
N MET A 209 -0.45 -14.34 -5.61
CA MET A 209 0.58 -13.46 -5.03
C MET A 209 1.70 -13.18 -6.03
N VAL A 210 2.16 -14.16 -6.81
CA VAL A 210 3.17 -13.93 -7.85
C VAL A 210 2.68 -12.91 -8.88
N LYS A 211 1.43 -13.05 -9.36
CA LYS A 211 0.82 -12.08 -10.29
C LYS A 211 0.69 -10.69 -9.65
N LEU A 212 0.34 -10.63 -8.37
CA LEU A 212 0.25 -9.38 -7.64
C LEU A 212 1.61 -8.68 -7.51
N PHE A 213 2.67 -9.42 -7.17
CA PHE A 213 4.02 -8.87 -7.14
C PHE A 213 4.43 -8.30 -8.49
N ILE A 214 4.24 -9.05 -9.58
CA ILE A 214 4.54 -8.57 -10.94
C ILE A 214 3.75 -7.28 -11.24
N ALA A 215 2.47 -7.21 -10.87
CA ALA A 215 1.65 -6.03 -11.09
C ALA A 215 2.13 -4.81 -10.27
N ILE A 216 2.51 -5.00 -9.01
CA ILE A 216 3.07 -3.92 -8.17
C ILE A 216 4.35 -3.37 -8.79
N PHE A 217 5.30 -4.24 -9.16
CA PHE A 217 6.53 -3.81 -9.83
C PHE A 217 6.26 -3.12 -11.17
N PHE A 218 5.31 -3.62 -11.95
CA PHE A 218 4.94 -3.01 -13.21
C PHE A 218 4.39 -1.59 -13.02
N ILE A 219 3.47 -1.40 -12.06
CA ILE A 219 2.93 -0.07 -11.71
C ILE A 219 4.07 0.86 -11.27
N GLU A 220 4.99 0.36 -10.44
CA GLU A 220 6.11 1.18 -9.95
C GLU A 220 7.02 1.64 -11.10
N VAL A 221 7.41 0.71 -11.99
CA VAL A 221 8.24 1.04 -13.17
C VAL A 221 7.54 2.04 -14.09
N VAL A 222 6.26 1.82 -14.36
CA VAL A 222 5.48 2.75 -15.21
C VAL A 222 5.37 4.12 -14.56
N SER A 223 5.12 4.18 -13.26
CA SER A 223 5.07 5.46 -12.53
C SER A 223 6.42 6.18 -12.56
N LEU A 224 7.52 5.47 -12.33
CA LEU A 224 8.87 6.05 -12.41
C LEU A 224 9.16 6.64 -13.79
N ILE A 225 8.81 5.92 -14.86
CA ILE A 225 8.99 6.40 -16.23
C ILE A 225 8.15 7.65 -16.48
N LEU A 226 6.88 7.67 -16.04
CA LEU A 226 5.99 8.81 -16.22
C LEU A 226 6.49 10.07 -15.50
N GLN A 227 7.14 9.92 -14.34
CA GLN A 227 7.72 11.06 -13.61
C GLN A 227 9.03 11.58 -14.24
N SER A 228 9.72 10.73 -15.02
CA SER A 228 10.99 11.07 -15.67
C SER A 228 10.84 11.84 -16.98
N ILE A 229 9.62 11.93 -17.51
CA ILE A 229 9.26 12.62 -18.77
C ILE A 229 8.71 14.00 -18.45
#